data_AF-A0A2S0L9F5-F1
#
_entry.id   AF-A0A2S0L9F5-F1
#
_cell.length_a   1.000
_cell.length_b   1.000
_cell.length_c   1.000
_cell.angle_alpha   90.00
_cell.angle_beta   90.00
_cell.angle_gamma   90.00
#
_symmetry.space_group_name_H-M   'P 1'
#
loop_
_entity.id
_entity.type
_entity.pdbx_description
1 polymer ?
#
loop_
_entity_poly.entity_id
_entity_poly.type
_entity_poly.pdbx_seq_one_letter_code
_entity_poly.pdbx_strand_id
1 'polypeptide(L)'
;MYATAIPTNPRTHTKRSTERTLPQVKRVFQSSPTPQRPLTDTSRTATSSPENSFANGFLKTTFPPKVYHSSKHIIFSGEEQAQLKTTLKCSLAQMADHYGFTPFPIEQYDLSCGIALALSYSQEQIKKRDTKGTFCELKVLKAPNSDAFFSCEERFYLPNEVFFVPLQPLYRLLKVHKNKPLYELFLSVYAYLNQRTFIANYVQEDCFVAYAYEMLQDCISQDYEEIAERDHLLHLLKQAQQIGTILSKKIRNPCHLDFFQRRIDRFIPKNDLEAECLALSQAFYTLWQDFPNHSIYTHLHRAEGYEQGEEELFEVEKYLSFVYEDQSDLFHTYLLDWLNGEYSQCSEIELPTIYKHFNSTTPPANFDFEQRFFPLLTKLITLLNRI
;
A
#
# COMPACT_ATOMS: atom_id res chain seq x y z
N MET A 1 -7.10 -3.42 -11.21
CA MET A 1 -8.49 -3.62 -11.72
C MET A 1 -8.49 -3.45 -13.23
N TYR A 2 -8.88 -4.46 -13.98
CA TYR A 2 -9.29 -4.29 -15.38
C TYR A 2 -10.81 -4.32 -15.42
N ALA A 3 -11.42 -3.24 -15.90
CA ALA A 3 -12.85 -3.16 -16.17
C ALA A 3 -13.07 -2.75 -17.62
N THR A 4 -13.72 -3.62 -18.38
CA THR A 4 -14.44 -3.23 -19.61
C THR A 4 -15.83 -3.83 -19.51
N ALA A 5 -16.78 -3.00 -19.07
CA ALA A 5 -18.20 -3.33 -19.11
C ALA A 5 -18.76 -3.07 -20.52
N ILE A 6 -19.48 -4.04 -21.07
CA ILE A 6 -20.33 -3.87 -22.25
C ILE A 6 -21.79 -3.88 -21.77
N PRO A 7 -22.66 -2.99 -22.29
CA PRO A 7 -23.98 -2.75 -21.73
C PRO A 7 -25.04 -3.73 -22.27
N THR A 8 -25.93 -4.20 -21.40
CA THR A 8 -27.19 -4.85 -21.78
C THR A 8 -28.37 -4.10 -21.18
N ASN A 9 -29.22 -3.58 -22.08
CA ASN A 9 -30.43 -2.81 -21.78
C ASN A 9 -31.65 -3.75 -21.56
N PRO A 10 -32.79 -3.23 -21.03
CA PRO A 10 -33.59 -3.89 -20.02
C PRO A 10 -34.79 -4.67 -20.56
N ARG A 11 -35.37 -5.55 -19.73
CA ARG A 11 -36.74 -6.03 -19.89
C ARG A 11 -37.54 -5.90 -18.59
N THR A 12 -38.78 -5.48 -18.77
CA THR A 12 -39.75 -4.97 -17.79
C THR A 12 -40.83 -5.98 -17.38
N HIS A 13 -41.33 -5.79 -16.14
CA HIS A 13 -42.62 -6.18 -15.53
C HIS A 13 -42.79 -7.66 -15.08
N THR A 14 -43.33 -7.96 -13.89
CA THR A 14 -44.67 -7.58 -13.41
C THR A 14 -44.85 -7.63 -11.87
N LYS A 15 -45.86 -6.88 -11.40
CA LYS A 15 -46.30 -6.58 -10.02
C LYS A 15 -46.77 -7.78 -9.17
N ARG A 16 -46.62 -7.68 -7.84
CA ARG A 16 -47.60 -8.17 -6.86
C ARG A 16 -47.71 -7.22 -5.67
N SER A 17 -48.96 -6.96 -5.26
CA SER A 17 -49.42 -6.01 -4.25
C SER A 17 -49.71 -6.74 -2.94
N THR A 18 -49.44 -6.09 -1.79
CA THR A 18 -50.32 -6.12 -0.59
C THR A 18 -50.00 -4.96 0.34
N GLU A 19 -51.04 -4.20 0.71
CA GLU A 19 -51.08 -3.11 1.69
C GLU A 19 -51.09 -3.62 3.15
N ARG A 20 -50.53 -2.83 4.09
CA ARG A 20 -51.29 -2.27 5.23
C ARG A 20 -50.47 -1.24 6.02
N THR A 21 -50.98 -0.02 6.04
CA THR A 21 -50.49 1.18 6.75
C THR A 21 -50.92 1.17 8.22
N LEU A 22 -50.04 1.61 9.13
CA LEU A 22 -50.38 1.97 10.52
C LEU A 22 -50.27 3.50 10.74
N PRO A 23 -51.13 4.11 11.57
CA PRO A 23 -51.33 5.56 11.63
C PRO A 23 -50.30 6.31 12.49
N GLN A 24 -49.96 7.54 12.07
CA GLN A 24 -49.14 8.49 12.82
C GLN A 24 -49.91 9.14 13.98
N VAL A 25 -49.25 9.22 15.14
CA VAL A 25 -49.69 9.96 16.33
C VAL A 25 -49.32 11.46 16.20
N LYS A 26 -50.30 12.35 16.41
CA LYS A 26 -50.17 13.82 16.63
C LYS A 26 -50.01 14.09 18.13
N ARG A 27 -49.45 15.17 18.71
CA ARG A 27 -48.97 16.54 18.37
C ARG A 27 -48.09 16.97 19.59
N VAL A 28 -47.34 18.07 19.64
CA VAL A 28 -47.79 19.43 20.01
C VAL A 28 -46.55 20.35 19.99
N PHE A 29 -46.62 21.49 19.30
CA PHE A 29 -45.91 22.70 19.74
C PHE A 29 -46.87 23.87 19.66
N GLN A 30 -46.92 24.63 20.76
CA GLN A 30 -47.75 25.81 20.96
C GLN A 30 -47.35 26.90 19.96
N SER A 31 -48.37 27.53 19.36
CA SER A 31 -48.22 28.73 18.54
C SER A 31 -47.71 29.90 19.39
N SER A 32 -46.53 30.42 19.06
CA SER A 32 -46.07 31.73 19.52
C SER A 32 -46.98 32.83 18.94
N PRO A 33 -47.29 33.89 19.70
CA PRO A 33 -48.14 34.97 19.19
C PRO A 33 -47.43 35.75 18.07
N THR A 34 -48.19 36.11 17.04
CA THR A 34 -47.76 36.95 15.92
C THR A 34 -47.29 38.31 16.44
N PRO A 35 -46.09 38.80 16.11
CA PRO A 35 -45.68 40.14 16.50
C PRO A 35 -46.53 41.18 15.77
N GLN A 36 -47.04 42.17 16.51
CA GLN A 36 -47.71 43.34 15.95
C GLN A 36 -46.72 44.14 15.09
N ARG A 37 -47.19 44.58 13.92
CA ARG A 37 -46.44 45.44 13.01
C ARG A 37 -46.27 46.84 13.63
N PRO A 38 -45.08 47.44 13.67
CA PRO A 38 -44.93 48.81 14.13
C PRO A 38 -45.62 49.78 13.15
N LEU A 39 -46.26 50.81 13.70
CA LEU A 39 -46.84 51.94 12.96
C LEU A 39 -45.75 52.69 12.18
N THR A 40 -46.06 53.06 10.94
CA THR A 40 -45.18 53.78 10.03
C THR A 40 -45.07 55.25 10.46
N ASP A 41 -43.90 55.66 10.96
CA ASP A 41 -43.57 57.07 11.16
C ASP A 41 -43.13 57.68 9.81
N THR A 42 -43.65 58.86 9.47
CA THR A 42 -43.44 59.54 8.18
C THR A 42 -42.38 60.64 8.27
N SER A 43 -41.44 60.51 9.21
CA SER A 43 -40.31 61.42 9.36
C SER A 43 -39.05 60.84 8.69
N ARG A 44 -38.61 61.47 7.60
CA ARG A 44 -37.34 61.16 6.92
C ARG A 44 -36.17 61.33 7.90
N THR A 45 -35.58 60.23 8.33
CA THR A 45 -34.21 60.21 8.87
C THR A 45 -33.23 60.18 7.71
N ALA A 46 -32.17 61.01 7.81
CA ALA A 46 -31.15 61.15 6.78
C ALA A 46 -30.51 59.79 6.45
N THR A 47 -30.29 59.55 5.15
CA THR A 47 -29.63 58.37 4.63
C THR A 47 -28.15 58.40 5.06
N SER A 48 -27.83 57.77 6.19
CA SER A 48 -26.47 57.30 6.46
C SER A 48 -26.48 55.78 6.29
N SER A 49 -26.02 55.32 5.12
CA SER A 49 -25.53 53.95 5.04
C SER A 49 -24.21 53.91 5.79
N PRO A 50 -24.01 52.98 6.74
CA PRO A 50 -22.66 52.48 6.94
C PRO A 50 -22.29 51.80 5.63
N GLU A 51 -21.35 52.38 4.88
CA GLU A 51 -20.58 51.62 3.90
C GLU A 51 -19.93 50.46 4.66
N ASN A 52 -20.60 49.32 4.69
CA ASN A 52 -20.07 47.97 4.74
C ASN A 52 -21.14 47.03 5.31
N SER A 53 -21.48 46.03 4.50
CA SER A 53 -22.32 44.90 4.88
C SER A 53 -21.64 44.08 5.99
N PHE A 54 -21.80 44.51 7.25
CA PHE A 54 -21.37 43.75 8.44
C PHE A 54 -22.02 42.37 8.51
N ALA A 55 -23.19 42.18 7.87
CA ALA A 55 -23.94 40.93 7.88
C ALA A 55 -23.22 39.76 7.17
N ASN A 56 -22.30 40.05 6.24
CA ASN A 56 -21.53 39.02 5.53
C ASN A 56 -20.15 38.75 6.11
N GLY A 57 -19.78 39.42 7.22
CA GLY A 57 -18.47 39.23 7.86
C GLY A 57 -18.25 37.77 8.25
N PHE A 58 -19.22 37.17 8.96
CA PHE A 58 -19.13 35.80 9.47
C PHE A 58 -18.99 34.74 8.36
N LEU A 59 -19.68 34.93 7.22
CA LEU A 59 -19.65 33.98 6.10
C LEU A 59 -18.40 34.13 5.22
N LYS A 60 -17.69 35.25 5.34
CA LYS A 60 -16.43 35.52 4.62
C LYS A 60 -15.18 35.39 5.51
N THR A 61 -15.35 35.30 6.82
CA THR A 61 -14.26 35.06 7.78
C THR A 61 -14.00 33.57 7.90
N THR A 62 -12.83 33.12 7.47
CA THR A 62 -12.29 31.81 7.85
C THR A 62 -11.80 31.90 9.28
N PHE A 63 -12.49 31.23 10.21
CA PHE A 63 -11.99 31.08 11.57
C PHE A 63 -10.90 30.02 11.59
N PRO A 64 -9.76 30.26 12.25
CA PRO A 64 -8.77 29.20 12.46
C PRO A 64 -9.43 28.06 13.25
N PRO A 65 -9.14 26.79 12.91
CA PRO A 65 -9.76 25.65 13.56
C PRO A 65 -9.45 25.70 15.07
N LYS A 66 -10.49 25.92 15.87
CA LYS A 66 -10.43 25.65 17.30
C LYS A 66 -10.72 24.17 17.50
N VAL A 67 -9.68 23.38 17.72
CA VAL A 67 -9.82 21.99 18.12
C VAL A 67 -10.47 21.97 19.50
N TYR A 68 -11.73 21.56 19.57
CA TYR A 68 -12.42 21.33 20.84
C TYR A 68 -11.93 19.99 21.40
N HIS A 69 -11.09 20.03 22.43
CA HIS A 69 -10.69 18.82 23.15
C HIS A 69 -11.76 18.46 24.19
N SER A 70 -12.32 17.25 24.10
CA SER A 70 -13.21 16.72 25.13
C SER A 70 -12.45 16.51 26.45
N SER A 71 -12.81 17.29 27.47
CA SER A 71 -12.85 16.92 28.88
C SER A 71 -11.65 16.17 29.51
N LYS A 72 -10.41 16.45 29.10
CA LYS A 72 -9.18 16.25 29.91
C LYS A 72 -8.18 17.35 29.53
N HIS A 73 -8.31 18.53 30.12
CA HIS A 73 -7.32 19.59 29.93
C HIS A 73 -5.98 19.18 30.55
N ILE A 74 -5.06 18.68 29.72
CA ILE A 74 -3.63 18.76 30.04
C ILE A 74 -3.27 20.24 29.89
N ILE A 75 -3.32 20.98 31.01
CA ILE A 75 -2.85 22.36 31.05
C ILE A 75 -1.33 22.29 31.13
N PHE A 76 -0.66 22.46 30.00
CA PHE A 76 0.79 22.65 30.00
C PHE A 76 1.11 23.97 30.69
N SER A 77 2.12 23.98 31.56
CA SER A 77 2.64 25.21 32.16
C SER A 77 3.18 26.15 31.07
N GLY A 78 3.32 27.45 31.37
CA GLY A 78 3.85 28.41 30.39
C GLY A 78 5.25 28.04 29.88
N GLU A 79 6.10 27.48 30.75
CA GLU A 79 7.44 27.00 30.40
C GLU A 79 7.38 25.76 29.50
N GLU A 80 6.51 24.80 29.82
CA GLU A 80 6.31 23.60 28.99
C GLU A 80 5.80 23.94 27.60
N GLN A 81 4.90 24.92 27.49
CA GLN A 81 4.41 25.40 26.18
C GLN A 81 5.53 26.08 25.38
N ALA A 82 6.37 26.89 26.02
CA ALA A 82 7.49 27.56 25.37
C ALA A 82 8.54 26.55 24.88
N GLN A 83 8.85 25.54 25.70
CA GLN A 83 9.75 24.46 25.32
C GLN A 83 9.19 23.65 24.15
N LEU A 84 7.89 23.30 24.18
CA LEU A 84 7.24 22.56 23.09
C LEU A 84 7.22 23.35 21.78
N LYS A 85 6.95 24.66 21.82
CA LYS A 85 7.03 25.50 20.62
C LYS A 85 8.44 25.50 20.03
N THR A 86 9.46 25.59 20.88
CA THR A 86 10.86 25.65 20.45
C THR A 86 11.29 24.34 19.79
N THR A 87 10.96 23.19 20.39
CA THR A 87 11.30 21.87 19.85
C THR A 87 10.57 21.60 18.53
N LEU A 88 9.28 21.93 18.46
CA LEU A 88 8.50 21.81 17.24
C LEU A 88 8.98 22.73 16.12
N LYS A 89 9.44 23.94 16.44
CA LYS A 89 10.07 24.84 15.45
C LYS A 89 11.32 24.20 14.85
N CYS A 90 12.20 23.63 15.67
CA CYS A 90 13.40 22.96 15.19
C CYS A 90 13.04 21.75 14.31
N SER A 91 12.07 20.94 14.75
CA SER A 91 11.57 19.79 13.98
C SER A 91 10.96 20.21 12.64
N LEU A 92 10.16 21.27 12.63
CA LEU A 92 9.57 21.83 11.42
C LEU A 92 10.64 22.35 10.46
N ALA A 93 11.69 23.00 10.97
CA ALA A 93 12.80 23.47 10.15
C ALA A 93 13.54 22.30 9.47
N GLN A 94 13.80 21.21 10.20
CA GLN A 94 14.40 19.99 9.62
C GLN A 94 13.52 19.38 8.52
N MET A 95 12.21 19.29 8.76
CA MET A 95 11.25 18.80 7.76
C MET A 95 11.20 19.70 6.52
N ALA A 96 11.17 21.02 6.73
CA ALA A 96 11.11 22.00 5.67
C ALA A 96 12.38 21.98 4.80
N ASP A 97 13.55 21.79 5.42
CA ASP A 97 14.83 21.58 4.71
C ASP A 97 14.79 20.30 3.88
N HIS A 98 14.39 19.17 4.48
CA HIS A 98 14.30 17.86 3.83
C HIS A 98 13.39 17.86 2.58
N TYR A 99 12.24 18.53 2.65
CA TYR A 99 11.29 18.60 1.54
C TYR A 99 11.45 19.86 0.67
N GLY A 100 12.37 20.77 0.99
CA GLY A 100 12.64 21.99 0.19
C GLY A 100 11.50 23.03 0.20
N PHE A 101 11.02 23.40 1.39
CA PHE A 101 10.06 24.50 1.56
C PHE A 101 10.44 25.43 2.73
N THR A 102 9.78 26.58 2.83
CA THR A 102 10.01 27.53 3.93
C THR A 102 9.15 27.17 5.15
N PRO A 103 9.71 26.99 6.34
CA PRO A 103 8.93 26.57 7.52
C PRO A 103 7.88 27.61 7.92
N PHE A 104 6.72 27.12 8.36
CA PHE A 104 5.65 27.97 8.90
C PHE A 104 6.07 28.63 10.24
N PRO A 105 5.80 29.93 10.45
CA PRO A 105 6.19 30.63 11.68
C PRO A 105 5.24 30.30 12.86
N ILE A 106 5.44 29.14 13.49
CA ILE A 106 4.61 28.65 14.63
C ILE A 106 4.53 29.67 15.77
N GLU A 107 5.59 30.43 16.03
CA GLU A 107 5.72 31.31 17.18
C GLU A 107 4.79 32.52 17.15
N GLN A 108 4.27 32.87 15.96
CA GLN A 108 3.32 33.96 15.78
C GLN A 108 1.91 33.62 16.29
N TYR A 109 1.67 32.36 16.66
CA TYR A 109 0.36 31.84 17.04
C TYR A 109 0.39 31.14 18.40
N ASP A 110 -0.78 30.99 19.01
CA ASP A 110 -0.96 30.10 20.17
C ASP A 110 -0.57 28.66 19.81
N LEU A 111 -0.02 27.90 20.75
CA LEU A 111 0.60 26.59 20.49
C LEU A 111 -0.30 25.65 19.68
N SER A 112 -1.55 25.45 20.11
CA SER A 112 -2.49 24.57 19.42
C SER A 112 -2.82 25.05 18.00
N CYS A 113 -3.01 26.36 17.83
CA CYS A 113 -3.30 26.96 16.53
C CYS A 113 -2.08 26.89 15.60
N GLY A 114 -0.90 27.21 16.12
CA GLY A 114 0.37 27.14 15.39
C GLY A 114 0.69 25.73 14.92
N ILE A 115 0.46 24.70 15.75
CA ILE A 115 0.60 23.30 15.33
C ILE A 115 -0.36 22.95 14.20
N ALA A 116 -1.65 23.27 14.34
CA ALA A 116 -2.65 22.95 13.32
C ALA A 116 -2.37 23.64 11.98
N LEU A 117 -1.99 24.92 12.01
CA LEU A 117 -1.62 25.68 10.82
C LEU A 117 -0.32 25.16 10.19
N ALA A 118 0.69 24.84 11.00
CA ALA A 118 1.94 24.27 10.52
C ALA A 118 1.74 22.90 9.87
N LEU A 119 0.90 22.04 10.45
CA LEU A 119 0.53 20.75 9.87
C LEU A 119 -0.14 20.95 8.50
N SER A 120 -1.21 21.74 8.45
CA SER A 120 -1.96 21.99 7.21
C SER A 120 -1.06 22.57 6.11
N TYR A 121 -0.29 23.62 6.44
CA TYR A 121 0.65 24.24 5.51
C TYR A 121 1.69 23.23 5.00
N SER A 122 2.33 22.49 5.91
CA SER A 122 3.41 21.56 5.54
C SER A 122 2.88 20.40 4.70
N GLN A 123 1.71 19.85 5.04
CA GLN A 123 1.04 18.82 4.23
C GLN A 123 0.82 19.29 2.79
N GLU A 124 0.34 20.52 2.58
CA GLU A 124 0.19 21.07 1.24
C GLU A 124 1.54 21.22 0.52
N GLN A 125 2.58 21.69 1.22
CA GLN A 125 3.90 21.87 0.63
C GLN A 125 4.52 20.53 0.21
N ILE A 126 4.36 19.49 1.03
CA ILE A 126 4.86 18.15 0.73
C ILE A 126 4.08 17.56 -0.44
N LYS A 127 2.74 17.58 -0.41
CA LYS A 127 1.90 17.08 -1.53
C LYS A 127 2.21 17.74 -2.87
N LYS A 128 2.50 19.05 -2.89
CA LYS A 128 2.87 19.78 -4.12
C LYS A 128 4.21 19.32 -4.73
N ARG A 129 5.10 18.77 -3.91
CA ARG A 129 6.45 18.33 -4.29
C ARG A 129 6.57 16.81 -4.43
N ASP A 130 5.61 16.07 -3.90
CA ASP A 130 5.55 14.63 -3.97
C ASP A 130 5.15 14.17 -5.38
N THR A 131 6.16 13.99 -6.22
CA THR A 131 6.00 13.49 -7.59
C THR A 131 5.67 12.01 -7.66
N LYS A 132 5.95 11.25 -6.59
CA LYS A 132 5.79 9.80 -6.54
C LYS A 132 4.46 9.38 -5.91
N GLY A 133 3.72 10.32 -5.31
CA GLY A 133 2.44 10.05 -4.65
C GLY A 133 2.58 9.17 -3.41
N THR A 134 3.73 9.22 -2.74
CA THR A 134 4.04 8.42 -1.55
C THR A 134 3.53 9.03 -0.26
N PHE A 135 3.24 10.34 -0.22
CA PHE A 135 2.79 11.01 0.99
C PHE A 135 1.43 10.49 1.46
N CYS A 136 1.36 10.01 2.70
CA CYS A 136 0.11 9.60 3.33
C CYS A 136 -0.36 10.64 4.35
N GLU A 137 0.44 10.84 5.39
CA GLU A 137 0.02 11.64 6.54
C GLU A 137 1.19 12.37 7.17
N LEU A 138 0.87 13.50 7.80
CA LEU A 138 1.79 14.23 8.66
C LEU A 138 1.17 14.36 10.05
N LYS A 139 1.91 13.94 11.08
CA LYS A 139 1.49 13.96 12.48
C LYS A 139 2.53 14.68 13.33
N VAL A 140 2.11 15.14 14.52
CA VAL A 140 3.04 15.52 15.60
C VAL A 140 3.02 14.41 16.64
N LEU A 141 4.19 13.87 16.95
CA LEU A 141 4.38 12.80 17.92
C LEU A 141 5.17 13.31 19.13
N LYS A 142 4.92 12.73 20.30
CA LYS A 142 5.69 12.96 21.53
C LYS A 142 5.89 11.61 22.23
N ALA A 143 7.09 11.06 22.12
CA ALA A 143 7.43 9.83 22.84
C ALA A 143 7.63 10.11 24.34
N PRO A 144 7.46 9.11 25.24
CA PRO A 144 7.77 9.25 26.65
C PRO A 144 9.24 9.69 26.82
N ASN A 145 9.47 10.78 27.57
CA ASN A 145 10.80 11.38 27.79
C ASN A 145 11.51 11.92 26.54
N SER A 146 10.78 12.18 25.44
CA SER A 146 11.31 12.84 24.24
C SER A 146 10.62 14.17 24.00
N ASP A 147 11.34 15.07 23.33
CA ASP A 147 10.75 16.26 22.72
C ASP A 147 9.71 15.88 21.66
N ALA A 148 8.75 16.77 21.41
CA ALA A 148 7.75 16.57 20.37
C ALA A 148 8.31 16.95 18.99
N PHE A 149 7.89 16.22 17.97
CA PHE A 149 8.41 16.36 16.61
C PHE A 149 7.35 16.06 15.54
N PHE A 150 7.59 16.58 14.35
CA PHE A 150 6.84 16.24 13.15
C PHE A 150 7.29 14.88 12.63
N SER A 151 6.33 14.07 12.22
CA SER A 151 6.55 12.77 11.60
C SER A 151 5.75 12.67 10.32
N CYS A 152 6.41 12.39 9.21
CA CYS A 152 5.77 12.15 7.93
C CYS A 152 5.70 10.64 7.67
N GLU A 153 4.50 10.15 7.38
CA GLU A 153 4.28 8.80 6.90
C GLU A 153 4.26 8.82 5.37
N GLU A 154 5.14 8.04 4.76
CA GLU A 154 5.17 7.80 3.33
C GLU A 154 4.93 6.32 3.07
N ARG A 155 4.09 5.99 2.09
CA ARG A 155 3.81 4.63 1.66
C ARG A 155 4.18 4.46 0.21
N PHE A 156 4.90 3.38 -0.08
CA PHE A 156 5.30 3.05 -1.43
C PHE A 156 4.07 2.69 -2.26
N TYR A 157 3.95 3.34 -3.41
CA TYR A 157 2.89 3.03 -4.35
C TYR A 157 3.28 1.80 -5.18
N LEU A 158 2.53 0.71 -5.01
CA LEU A 158 2.52 -0.40 -5.94
C LEU A 158 1.27 -0.28 -6.81
N PRO A 159 1.38 -0.10 -8.13
CA PRO A 159 0.22 -0.29 -9.00
C PRO A 159 -0.29 -1.71 -8.76
N ASN A 160 -1.61 -1.90 -8.63
CA ASN A 160 -2.29 -3.15 -8.23
C ASN A 160 -1.90 -4.37 -9.10
N GLU A 161 -0.70 -4.89 -8.91
CA GLU A 161 -0.06 -5.99 -9.61
C GLU A 161 0.34 -7.04 -8.57
N VAL A 162 -0.04 -8.29 -8.84
CA VAL A 162 0.49 -9.44 -8.12
C VAL A 162 1.79 -9.83 -8.79
N PHE A 163 2.81 -10.10 -7.98
CA PHE A 163 4.15 -10.48 -8.41
C PHE A 163 4.36 -11.98 -8.19
N PHE A 164 3.65 -12.77 -8.99
CA PHE A 164 3.81 -14.21 -9.00
C PHE A 164 4.92 -14.62 -9.95
N VAL A 165 6.01 -15.15 -9.38
CA VAL A 165 7.21 -15.53 -10.12
C VAL A 165 7.15 -17.01 -10.47
N PRO A 166 6.98 -17.40 -11.75
CA PRO A 166 6.80 -18.80 -12.11
C PRO A 166 8.10 -19.60 -11.99
N LEU A 167 8.01 -20.82 -11.44
CA LEU A 167 9.14 -21.76 -11.36
C LEU A 167 9.27 -22.63 -12.62
N GLN A 168 8.20 -22.83 -13.38
CA GLN A 168 8.17 -23.74 -14.52
C GLN A 168 9.22 -23.39 -15.61
N PRO A 169 9.44 -22.12 -16.01
CA PRO A 169 10.49 -21.80 -16.99
C PRO A 169 11.90 -22.19 -16.51
N LEU A 170 12.20 -21.99 -15.22
CA LEU A 170 13.46 -22.42 -14.63
C LEU A 170 13.62 -23.95 -14.66
N TYR A 171 12.53 -24.70 -14.49
CA TYR A 171 12.53 -26.17 -14.63
C TYR A 171 12.75 -26.62 -16.08
N ARG A 172 12.18 -25.91 -17.07
CA ARG A 172 12.43 -26.18 -18.50
C ARG A 172 13.92 -26.01 -18.85
N LEU A 173 14.54 -24.93 -18.36
CA LEU A 173 15.97 -24.70 -18.50
C LEU A 173 16.82 -25.83 -17.88
N LEU A 174 16.42 -26.33 -16.71
CA LEU A 174 17.10 -27.45 -16.03
C LEU A 174 17.10 -28.74 -16.89
N LYS A 175 16.02 -29.02 -17.63
CA LYS A 175 15.87 -30.25 -18.41
C LYS A 175 16.76 -30.28 -19.66
N VAL A 176 17.09 -29.13 -20.21
CA VAL A 176 17.87 -29.03 -21.46
C VAL A 176 19.33 -28.74 -21.12
N HIS A 177 20.22 -29.74 -21.28
CA HIS A 177 21.64 -29.60 -20.94
C HIS A 177 22.34 -28.40 -21.61
N LYS A 178 21.94 -28.04 -22.83
CA LYS A 178 22.51 -26.88 -23.55
C LYS A 178 22.22 -25.53 -22.86
N ASN A 179 21.20 -25.50 -22.01
CA ASN A 179 20.75 -24.31 -21.29
C ASN A 179 21.40 -24.20 -19.90
N LYS A 180 22.31 -25.11 -19.54
CA LYS A 180 22.95 -25.14 -18.21
C LYS A 180 23.55 -23.78 -17.77
N PRO A 181 24.28 -23.02 -18.62
CA PRO A 181 24.80 -21.72 -18.20
C PRO A 181 23.69 -20.73 -17.84
N LEU A 182 22.62 -20.67 -18.63
CA LEU A 182 21.47 -19.78 -18.40
C LEU A 182 20.67 -20.22 -17.17
N TYR A 183 20.46 -21.53 -17.04
CA TYR A 183 19.85 -22.13 -15.85
C TYR A 183 20.60 -21.75 -14.58
N GLU A 184 21.93 -21.92 -14.55
CA GLU A 184 22.74 -21.62 -13.37
C GLU A 184 22.76 -20.12 -13.04
N LEU A 185 22.70 -19.26 -14.06
CA LEU A 185 22.60 -17.81 -13.91
C LEU A 185 21.27 -17.42 -13.25
N PHE A 186 20.14 -17.89 -13.77
CA PHE A 186 18.84 -17.62 -13.15
C PHE A 186 18.65 -18.30 -11.82
N LEU A 187 19.24 -19.48 -11.61
CA LEU A 187 19.20 -20.10 -10.29
C LEU A 187 19.85 -19.21 -9.22
N SER A 188 20.85 -18.39 -9.58
CA SER A 188 21.38 -17.35 -8.68
C SER A 188 20.39 -16.21 -8.42
N VAL A 189 19.64 -15.78 -9.43
CA VAL A 189 18.55 -14.77 -9.27
C VAL A 189 17.47 -15.31 -8.33
N TYR A 190 16.96 -16.52 -8.58
CA TYR A 190 15.93 -17.13 -7.73
C TYR A 190 16.45 -17.39 -6.31
N ALA A 191 17.72 -17.77 -6.16
CA ALA A 191 18.35 -17.89 -4.85
C ALA A 191 18.39 -16.55 -4.11
N TYR A 192 18.66 -15.44 -4.80
CA TYR A 192 18.60 -14.10 -4.19
C TYR A 192 17.17 -13.76 -3.73
N LEU A 193 16.19 -13.95 -4.60
CA LEU A 193 14.78 -13.70 -4.30
C LEU A 193 14.30 -14.51 -3.09
N ASN A 194 14.68 -15.78 -2.99
CA ASN A 194 14.27 -16.61 -1.85
C ASN A 194 15.08 -16.36 -0.57
N GLN A 195 16.41 -16.27 -0.67
CA GLN A 195 17.29 -16.28 0.51
C GLN A 195 17.59 -14.89 1.08
N ARG A 196 17.46 -13.82 0.27
CA ARG A 196 17.78 -12.44 0.70
C ARG A 196 16.54 -11.58 0.77
N THR A 197 15.61 -11.74 -0.17
CA THR A 197 14.34 -10.99 -0.14
C THR A 197 13.19 -11.80 0.43
N PHE A 198 13.43 -13.06 0.85
CA PHE A 198 12.46 -13.92 1.54
C PHE A 198 11.15 -14.18 0.79
N ILE A 199 11.18 -14.18 -0.56
CA ILE A 199 10.01 -14.60 -1.34
C ILE A 199 9.72 -16.08 -1.07
N ALA A 200 8.52 -16.35 -0.57
CA ALA A 200 8.06 -17.69 -0.25
C ALA A 200 7.87 -18.54 -1.51
N ASN A 201 8.11 -19.83 -1.37
CA ASN A 201 7.87 -20.84 -2.39
C ASN A 201 6.59 -21.60 -2.06
N TYR A 202 5.73 -21.82 -3.05
CA TYR A 202 4.45 -22.52 -2.93
C TYR A 202 4.52 -23.99 -2.44
N VAL A 203 5.71 -24.51 -2.14
CA VAL A 203 5.90 -25.82 -1.46
C VAL A 203 6.43 -25.70 -0.03
N GLN A 204 6.57 -24.48 0.49
CA GLN A 204 6.88 -24.24 1.90
C GLN A 204 5.60 -24.33 2.74
N GLU A 205 5.74 -24.89 3.94
CA GLU A 205 4.72 -24.82 4.98
C GLU A 205 4.39 -23.35 5.27
N ASP A 206 3.11 -23.07 5.57
CA ASP A 206 2.57 -21.74 5.87
C ASP A 206 2.68 -20.70 4.73
N CYS A 207 2.91 -21.13 3.48
CA CYS A 207 2.83 -20.27 2.31
C CYS A 207 1.37 -20.13 1.83
N PHE A 208 0.91 -18.90 1.63
CA PHE A 208 -0.43 -18.60 1.11
C PHE A 208 -0.76 -19.34 -0.20
N VAL A 209 0.18 -19.37 -1.16
CA VAL A 209 -0.01 -20.09 -2.44
C VAL A 209 -0.04 -21.61 -2.24
N ALA A 210 0.70 -22.14 -1.26
CA ALA A 210 0.65 -23.57 -0.94
C ALA A 210 -0.77 -23.95 -0.47
N TYR A 211 -1.33 -23.17 0.45
CA TYR A 211 -2.71 -23.33 0.91
C TYR A 211 -3.72 -23.23 -0.23
N ALA A 212 -3.53 -22.28 -1.16
CA ALA A 212 -4.38 -22.16 -2.35
C ALA A 212 -4.41 -23.44 -3.20
N TYR A 213 -3.25 -24.05 -3.41
CA TYR A 213 -3.15 -25.31 -4.17
C TYR A 213 -3.75 -26.50 -3.42
N GLU A 214 -3.63 -26.55 -2.09
CA GLU A 214 -4.27 -27.57 -1.27
C GLU A 214 -5.81 -27.46 -1.33
N MET A 215 -6.35 -26.25 -1.15
CA MET A 215 -7.79 -25.99 -1.29
C MET A 215 -8.30 -26.34 -2.68
N LEU A 216 -7.56 -25.98 -3.72
CA LEU A 216 -7.91 -26.35 -5.09
C LEU A 216 -7.93 -27.88 -5.28
N GLN A 217 -6.96 -28.59 -4.72
CA GLN A 217 -6.92 -30.05 -4.78
C GLN A 217 -8.15 -30.69 -4.12
N ASP A 218 -8.58 -30.17 -2.97
CA ASP A 218 -9.76 -30.65 -2.25
C ASP A 218 -11.04 -30.38 -3.04
N CYS A 219 -11.21 -29.16 -3.58
CA CYS A 219 -12.35 -28.81 -4.43
C CYS A 219 -12.45 -29.72 -5.67
N ILE A 220 -11.33 -29.93 -6.38
CA ILE A 220 -11.30 -30.83 -7.55
C ILE A 220 -11.62 -32.28 -7.16
N SER A 221 -11.18 -32.72 -5.98
CA SER A 221 -11.39 -34.10 -5.55
C SER A 221 -12.85 -34.40 -5.17
N GLN A 222 -13.59 -33.38 -4.71
CA GLN A 222 -14.94 -33.54 -4.17
C GLN A 222 -16.05 -33.16 -5.17
N ASP A 223 -15.86 -32.10 -5.95
CA ASP A 223 -16.96 -31.41 -6.65
C ASP A 223 -16.89 -31.46 -8.19
N TYR A 224 -15.93 -32.19 -8.77
CA TYR A 224 -15.78 -32.26 -10.23
C TYR A 224 -16.56 -33.42 -10.87
N GLU A 225 -17.58 -33.09 -11.66
CA GLU A 225 -18.40 -34.06 -12.39
C GLU A 225 -17.67 -34.66 -13.62
N GLU A 226 -16.85 -33.86 -14.32
CA GLU A 226 -16.13 -34.31 -15.51
C GLU A 226 -14.79 -34.98 -15.15
N ILE A 227 -14.75 -36.31 -15.28
CA ILE A 227 -13.60 -37.15 -14.87
C ILE A 227 -12.31 -36.78 -15.62
N ALA A 228 -12.39 -36.49 -16.93
CA ALA A 228 -11.20 -36.22 -17.74
C ALA A 228 -10.52 -34.89 -17.35
N GLU A 229 -11.31 -33.84 -17.15
CA GLU A 229 -10.82 -32.53 -16.68
C GLU A 229 -10.27 -32.64 -15.26
N ARG A 230 -10.98 -33.34 -14.37
CA ARG A 230 -10.54 -33.62 -13.00
C ARG A 230 -9.16 -34.27 -12.99
N ASP A 231 -8.97 -35.36 -13.72
CA ASP A 231 -7.72 -36.11 -13.75
C ASP A 231 -6.57 -35.27 -14.34
N HIS A 232 -6.87 -34.43 -15.33
CA HIS A 232 -5.92 -33.48 -15.89
C HIS A 232 -5.44 -32.46 -14.85
N LEU A 233 -6.36 -31.82 -14.13
CA LEU A 233 -6.04 -30.82 -13.10
C LEU A 233 -5.26 -31.43 -11.93
N LEU A 234 -5.67 -32.61 -11.45
CA LEU A 234 -4.94 -33.33 -10.39
C LEU A 234 -3.52 -33.71 -10.84
N HIS A 235 -3.35 -34.08 -12.11
CA HIS A 235 -2.03 -34.33 -12.66
C HIS A 235 -1.17 -33.07 -12.74
N LEU A 236 -1.75 -31.91 -13.10
CA LEU A 236 -1.04 -30.63 -13.08
C LEU A 236 -0.61 -30.23 -11.67
N LEU A 237 -1.48 -30.36 -10.66
CA LEU A 237 -1.14 -30.10 -9.25
C LEU A 237 -0.01 -31.01 -8.77
N LYS A 238 -0.05 -32.29 -9.14
CA LYS A 238 1.04 -33.23 -8.84
C LYS A 238 2.36 -32.82 -9.49
N GLN A 239 2.33 -32.33 -10.73
CA GLN A 239 3.51 -31.79 -11.39
C GLN A 239 4.03 -30.52 -10.69
N ALA A 240 3.13 -29.60 -10.33
CA ALA A 240 3.45 -28.39 -9.58
C ALA A 240 4.21 -28.73 -8.30
N GLN A 241 3.68 -29.69 -7.51
CA GLN A 241 4.30 -30.12 -6.26
C GLN A 241 5.68 -30.75 -6.47
N GLN A 242 5.83 -31.60 -7.48
CA GLN A 242 7.12 -32.23 -7.81
C GLN A 242 8.16 -31.20 -8.24
N ILE A 243 7.80 -30.31 -9.16
CA ILE A 243 8.69 -29.28 -9.71
C ILE A 243 9.10 -28.30 -8.61
N GLY A 244 8.14 -27.83 -7.81
CA GLY A 244 8.37 -26.95 -6.68
C GLY A 244 9.31 -27.58 -5.66
N THR A 245 9.11 -28.85 -5.30
CA THR A 245 10.00 -29.60 -4.40
C THR A 245 11.44 -29.69 -4.93
N ILE A 246 11.61 -29.98 -6.23
CA ILE A 246 12.94 -30.09 -6.85
C ILE A 246 13.64 -28.73 -6.84
N LEU A 247 12.97 -27.68 -7.32
CA LEU A 247 13.57 -26.36 -7.46
C LEU A 247 13.76 -25.67 -6.12
N SER A 248 12.85 -25.81 -5.17
CA SER A 248 12.96 -25.24 -3.83
C SER A 248 14.23 -25.72 -3.11
N LYS A 249 14.59 -27.01 -3.24
CA LYS A 249 15.86 -27.54 -2.70
C LYS A 249 17.10 -26.92 -3.36
N LYS A 250 17.03 -26.65 -4.66
CA LYS A 250 18.15 -26.02 -5.40
C LYS A 250 18.26 -24.54 -5.07
N ILE A 251 17.14 -23.82 -5.10
CA ILE A 251 17.06 -22.39 -4.81
C ILE A 251 17.58 -22.08 -3.40
N ARG A 252 17.30 -22.94 -2.41
CA ARG A 252 17.78 -22.77 -1.03
C ARG A 252 19.28 -23.03 -0.83
N ASN A 253 19.99 -23.53 -1.83
CA ASN A 253 21.42 -23.78 -1.69
C ASN A 253 22.21 -22.45 -1.73
N PRO A 254 22.95 -22.10 -0.66
CA PRO A 254 23.64 -20.82 -0.57
C PRO A 254 24.74 -20.63 -1.62
N CYS A 255 25.29 -21.72 -2.17
CA CYS A 255 26.36 -21.62 -3.17
C CYS A 255 25.93 -20.84 -4.43
N HIS A 256 24.63 -20.77 -4.72
CA HIS A 256 24.15 -20.01 -5.87
C HIS A 256 24.41 -18.51 -5.70
N LEU A 257 24.40 -17.99 -4.48
CA LEU A 257 24.79 -16.61 -4.20
C LEU A 257 26.31 -16.44 -4.25
N ASP A 258 27.06 -17.39 -3.68
CA ASP A 258 28.54 -17.35 -3.68
C ASP A 258 29.13 -17.33 -5.11
N PHE A 259 28.49 -18.04 -6.03
CA PHE A 259 28.91 -18.11 -7.43
C PHE A 259 28.26 -17.06 -8.34
N PHE A 260 27.38 -16.19 -7.83
CA PHE A 260 26.55 -15.32 -8.67
C PHE A 260 27.39 -14.42 -9.59
N GLN A 261 28.32 -13.65 -9.02
CA GLN A 261 29.22 -12.78 -9.78
C GLN A 261 30.01 -13.56 -10.84
N ARG A 262 30.62 -14.68 -10.45
CA ARG A 262 31.40 -15.51 -11.37
C ARG A 262 30.56 -16.06 -12.53
N ARG A 263 29.27 -16.34 -12.32
CA ARG A 263 28.36 -16.77 -13.39
C ARG A 263 28.07 -15.62 -14.34
N ILE A 264 27.83 -14.42 -13.82
CA ILE A 264 27.68 -13.20 -14.62
C ILE A 264 28.92 -12.98 -15.50
N ASP A 265 30.11 -12.99 -14.92
CA ASP A 265 31.36 -12.65 -15.62
C ASP A 265 31.71 -13.65 -16.74
N ARG A 266 31.26 -14.90 -16.61
CA ARG A 266 31.58 -15.99 -17.55
C ARG A 266 30.47 -16.25 -18.55
N PHE A 267 29.30 -15.66 -18.38
CA PHE A 267 28.17 -15.91 -19.25
C PHE A 267 28.37 -15.20 -20.59
N ILE A 268 28.36 -15.98 -21.67
CA ILE A 268 28.49 -15.46 -23.04
C ILE A 268 27.12 -15.63 -23.70
N PRO A 269 26.36 -14.55 -23.90
CA PRO A 269 25.05 -14.61 -24.52
C PRO A 269 25.18 -15.01 -26.00
N LYS A 270 24.30 -15.90 -26.45
CA LYS A 270 24.28 -16.39 -27.85
C LYS A 270 23.28 -15.65 -28.73
N ASN A 271 22.32 -14.96 -28.12
CA ASN A 271 21.27 -14.21 -28.79
C ASN A 271 20.82 -13.04 -27.90
N ASP A 272 19.96 -12.19 -28.44
CA ASP A 272 19.47 -10.99 -27.76
C ASP A 272 18.71 -11.34 -26.47
N LEU A 273 17.94 -12.42 -26.46
CA LEU A 273 17.22 -12.87 -25.27
C LEU A 273 18.17 -13.25 -24.14
N GLU A 274 19.25 -13.98 -24.43
CA GLU A 274 20.27 -14.34 -23.44
C GLU A 274 21.04 -13.09 -22.96
N ALA A 275 21.22 -12.08 -23.82
CA ALA A 275 21.80 -10.80 -23.43
C ALA A 275 20.88 -10.03 -22.46
N GLU A 276 19.57 -10.04 -22.71
CA GLU A 276 18.56 -9.51 -21.78
C GLU A 276 18.58 -10.26 -20.43
N CYS A 277 18.70 -11.60 -20.45
CA CYS A 277 18.83 -12.41 -19.24
C CYS A 277 20.08 -12.05 -18.41
N LEU A 278 21.21 -11.83 -19.09
CA LEU A 278 22.45 -11.40 -18.45
C LEU A 278 22.30 -10.02 -17.81
N ALA A 279 21.76 -9.05 -18.54
CA ALA A 279 21.55 -7.69 -18.04
C ALA A 279 20.61 -7.66 -16.82
N LEU A 280 19.53 -8.46 -16.86
CA LEU A 280 18.61 -8.60 -15.73
C LEU A 280 19.32 -9.20 -14.50
N SER A 281 20.10 -10.26 -14.71
CA SER A 281 20.85 -10.93 -13.64
C SER A 281 21.90 -10.00 -12.99
N GLN A 282 22.59 -9.20 -13.81
CA GLN A 282 23.49 -8.13 -13.35
C GLN A 282 22.78 -7.08 -12.52
N ALA A 283 21.56 -6.67 -12.92
CA ALA A 283 20.80 -5.68 -12.19
C ALA A 283 20.35 -6.20 -10.81
N PHE A 284 19.92 -7.46 -10.70
CA PHE A 284 19.65 -8.09 -9.40
C PHE A 284 20.90 -8.23 -8.54
N TYR A 285 22.04 -8.60 -9.13
CA TYR A 285 23.30 -8.66 -8.39
C TYR A 285 23.73 -7.28 -7.87
N THR A 286 23.60 -6.24 -8.69
CA THR A 286 23.89 -4.85 -8.28
C THR A 286 22.93 -4.39 -7.19
N LEU A 287 21.64 -4.71 -7.30
CA LEU A 287 20.66 -4.43 -6.25
C LEU A 287 21.06 -5.08 -4.92
N TRP A 288 21.49 -6.34 -4.95
CA TRP A 288 21.96 -7.03 -3.76
C TRP A 288 23.22 -6.39 -3.15
N GLN A 289 24.15 -5.93 -3.98
CA GLN A 289 25.37 -5.26 -3.52
C GLN A 289 25.07 -3.91 -2.86
N ASP A 290 24.14 -3.13 -3.43
CA ASP A 290 23.76 -1.82 -2.91
C ASP A 290 22.92 -1.94 -1.62
N PHE A 291 22.14 -3.02 -1.49
CA PHE A 291 21.23 -3.25 -0.36
C PHE A 291 21.37 -4.66 0.24
N PRO A 292 22.53 -5.03 0.82
CA PRO A 292 22.82 -6.40 1.24
C PRO A 292 21.93 -6.93 2.37
N ASN A 293 21.33 -6.02 3.14
CA ASN A 293 20.48 -6.32 4.31
C ASN A 293 19.00 -5.95 4.08
N HIS A 294 18.62 -5.51 2.88
CA HIS A 294 17.21 -5.20 2.60
C HIS A 294 16.47 -6.43 2.06
N SER A 295 15.19 -6.51 2.38
CA SER A 295 14.25 -7.50 1.88
C SER A 295 12.89 -6.83 1.61
N ILE A 296 11.92 -7.60 1.11
CA ILE A 296 10.54 -7.11 0.94
C ILE A 296 9.88 -6.71 2.27
N TYR A 297 10.46 -7.13 3.41
CA TYR A 297 9.95 -6.88 4.75
C TYR A 297 10.58 -5.65 5.43
N THR A 298 11.65 -5.07 4.87
CA THR A 298 12.45 -4.02 5.54
C THR A 298 11.62 -2.81 5.96
N HIS A 299 10.66 -2.42 5.13
CA HIS A 299 9.76 -1.30 5.38
C HIS A 299 8.31 -1.75 5.64
N LEU A 300 8.08 -3.01 5.99
CA LEU A 300 6.75 -3.46 6.42
C LEU A 300 6.61 -3.27 7.92
N HIS A 301 5.47 -2.72 8.33
CA HIS A 301 5.17 -2.41 9.73
C HIS A 301 3.97 -3.21 10.18
N ARG A 302 4.20 -4.47 10.54
CA ARG A 302 3.21 -5.29 11.24
C ARG A 302 3.27 -4.92 12.72
N ALA A 303 2.20 -4.36 13.24
CA ALA A 303 2.20 -3.94 14.62
C ALA A 303 2.06 -5.15 15.57
N GLU A 304 2.95 -5.22 16.56
CA GLU A 304 2.93 -6.27 17.57
C GLU A 304 1.70 -6.09 18.47
N GLY A 305 0.83 -7.10 18.53
CA GLY A 305 -0.31 -7.10 19.44
C GLY A 305 -1.49 -6.23 19.01
N TYR A 306 -1.65 -5.96 17.70
CA TYR A 306 -3.00 -5.71 17.21
C TYR A 306 -3.83 -6.95 17.55
N GLU A 307 -4.73 -6.83 18.51
CA GLU A 307 -5.94 -7.64 18.51
C GLU A 307 -6.46 -7.53 17.07
N GLN A 308 -6.59 -8.66 16.36
CA GLN A 308 -7.21 -8.70 15.04
C GLN A 308 -8.41 -7.76 15.09
N GLY A 309 -8.28 -6.60 14.42
CA GLY A 309 -9.45 -5.80 14.13
C GLY A 309 -10.39 -6.67 13.30
N GLU A 310 -11.65 -6.29 13.21
CA GLU A 310 -12.59 -6.96 12.31
C GLU A 310 -12.15 -6.88 10.82
N GLU A 311 -11.17 -6.02 10.50
CA GLU A 311 -10.69 -5.76 9.15
C GLU A 311 -9.42 -6.53 8.81
N GLU A 312 -9.48 -7.34 7.76
CA GLU A 312 -8.38 -8.17 7.28
C GLU A 312 -7.38 -7.37 6.42
N LEU A 313 -6.08 -7.58 6.66
CA LEU A 313 -4.99 -6.97 5.88
C LEU A 313 -4.57 -7.90 4.74
N PHE A 314 -4.42 -7.34 3.53
CA PHE A 314 -3.87 -8.07 2.40
C PHE A 314 -2.34 -8.06 2.43
N GLU A 315 -1.76 -9.04 3.13
CA GLU A 315 -0.32 -9.16 3.40
C GLU A 315 0.54 -9.38 2.14
N VAL A 316 1.83 -9.04 2.23
CA VAL A 316 2.78 -9.17 1.11
C VAL A 316 2.86 -10.57 0.52
N GLU A 317 2.71 -11.60 1.34
CA GLU A 317 2.73 -13.01 0.92
C GLU A 317 1.54 -13.38 0.03
N LYS A 318 0.42 -12.64 0.13
CA LYS A 318 -0.77 -12.87 -0.72
C LYS A 318 -0.53 -12.39 -2.15
N TYR A 319 0.24 -11.31 -2.36
CA TYR A 319 0.49 -10.75 -3.69
C TYR A 319 1.90 -10.94 -4.24
N LEU A 320 2.84 -11.49 -3.49
CA LEU A 320 4.22 -11.70 -3.93
C LEU A 320 4.74 -13.06 -3.47
N SER A 321 4.89 -13.99 -4.42
CA SER A 321 5.27 -15.38 -4.12
C SER A 321 5.83 -16.08 -5.38
N PHE A 322 6.58 -17.17 -5.20
CA PHE A 322 6.79 -18.09 -6.31
C PHE A 322 5.53 -18.91 -6.56
N VAL A 323 5.23 -19.15 -7.84
CA VAL A 323 4.11 -20.01 -8.29
C VAL A 323 4.62 -21.08 -9.23
N TYR A 324 3.80 -22.10 -9.50
CA TYR A 324 4.18 -23.14 -10.46
C TYR A 324 4.39 -22.54 -11.86
N GLU A 325 3.36 -21.87 -12.37
CA GLU A 325 3.28 -21.20 -13.66
C GLU A 325 2.26 -20.05 -13.57
N ASP A 326 2.23 -19.17 -14.57
CA ASP A 326 1.44 -17.93 -14.56
C ASP A 326 0.61 -17.72 -15.84
N GLN A 327 0.41 -18.75 -16.67
CA GLN A 327 -0.18 -18.65 -18.01
C GLN A 327 -1.34 -19.63 -18.27
N SER A 328 -1.59 -20.59 -17.39
CA SER A 328 -2.62 -21.60 -17.56
C SER A 328 -3.95 -21.19 -16.95
N ASP A 329 -5.02 -21.87 -17.40
CA ASP A 329 -6.34 -21.74 -16.79
C ASP A 329 -6.33 -22.14 -15.31
N LEU A 330 -5.45 -23.07 -14.90
CA LEU A 330 -5.28 -23.43 -13.48
C LEU A 330 -4.87 -22.20 -12.65
N PHE A 331 -3.93 -21.42 -13.17
CA PHE A 331 -3.48 -20.19 -12.51
C PHE A 331 -4.52 -19.07 -12.60
N HIS A 332 -5.02 -18.78 -13.80
CA HIS A 332 -5.92 -17.64 -14.00
C HIS A 332 -7.31 -17.84 -13.39
N THR A 333 -7.90 -19.04 -13.51
CA THR A 333 -9.26 -19.30 -13.04
C THR A 333 -9.32 -19.69 -11.58
N TYR A 334 -8.30 -20.34 -11.02
CA TYR A 334 -8.39 -20.82 -9.64
C TYR A 334 -7.55 -20.00 -8.69
N LEU A 335 -6.27 -19.78 -8.98
CA LEU A 335 -5.41 -19.04 -8.06
C LEU A 335 -5.79 -17.56 -8.03
N LEU A 336 -5.96 -16.91 -9.19
CA LEU A 336 -6.31 -15.48 -9.22
C LEU A 336 -7.75 -15.20 -8.77
N ASP A 337 -8.74 -16.03 -9.12
CA ASP A 337 -10.11 -15.82 -8.64
C ASP A 337 -10.22 -16.04 -7.13
N TRP A 338 -9.53 -17.05 -6.58
CA TRP A 338 -9.45 -17.23 -5.14
C TRP A 338 -8.77 -16.03 -4.46
N LEU A 339 -7.64 -15.59 -5.00
CA LEU A 339 -6.94 -14.40 -4.51
C LEU A 339 -7.82 -13.13 -4.58
N ASN A 340 -8.61 -12.97 -5.64
CA ASN A 340 -9.55 -11.85 -5.77
C ASN A 340 -10.65 -11.92 -4.70
N GLY A 341 -11.11 -13.13 -4.36
CA GLY A 341 -12.03 -13.37 -3.25
C GLY A 341 -11.44 -12.95 -1.90
N GLU A 342 -10.20 -13.35 -1.63
CA GLU A 342 -9.45 -12.94 -0.43
C GLU A 342 -9.24 -11.41 -0.38
N TYR A 343 -8.83 -10.83 -1.51
CA TYR A 343 -8.63 -9.39 -1.66
C TYR A 343 -9.92 -8.60 -1.38
N SER A 344 -11.07 -9.11 -1.83
CA SER A 344 -12.37 -8.44 -1.62
C SER A 344 -12.81 -8.36 -0.15
N GLN A 345 -12.21 -9.17 0.72
CA GLN A 345 -12.48 -9.21 2.15
C GLN A 345 -11.53 -8.29 2.94
N CYS A 346 -10.46 -7.81 2.31
CA CYS A 346 -9.47 -6.95 2.94
C CYS A 346 -9.83 -5.46 2.77
N SER A 347 -9.64 -4.66 3.82
CA SER A 347 -9.83 -3.20 3.75
C SER A 347 -8.57 -2.45 3.31
N GLU A 348 -7.40 -3.05 3.57
CA GLU A 348 -6.09 -2.46 3.29
C GLU A 348 -5.13 -3.48 2.67
N ILE A 349 -4.12 -2.98 1.96
CA ILE A 349 -3.01 -3.76 1.42
C ILE A 349 -1.76 -3.40 2.22
N GLU A 350 -1.00 -4.42 2.62
CA GLU A 350 0.29 -4.24 3.26
C GLU A 350 1.30 -3.71 2.22
N LEU A 351 1.83 -2.51 2.44
CA LEU A 351 2.77 -1.86 1.53
C LEU A 351 4.00 -1.34 2.30
N PRO A 352 5.19 -1.30 1.66
CA PRO A 352 6.36 -0.65 2.22
C PRO A 352 6.03 0.78 2.68
N THR A 353 6.25 1.06 3.95
CA THR A 353 5.90 2.32 4.61
C THR A 353 7.11 2.83 5.39
N ILE A 354 7.39 4.13 5.29
CA ILE A 354 8.49 4.79 5.98
C ILE A 354 7.94 5.91 6.84
N TYR A 355 8.36 5.95 8.10
CA TYR A 355 8.09 7.05 9.00
C TYR A 355 9.34 7.94 9.13
N LYS A 356 9.27 9.14 8.57
CA LYS A 356 10.34 10.15 8.67
C LYS A 356 10.12 11.00 9.90
N HIS A 357 10.90 10.73 10.94
CA HIS A 357 10.86 11.47 12.20
C HIS A 357 11.88 12.62 12.20
N PHE A 358 11.39 13.85 12.32
CA PHE A 358 12.22 15.05 12.27
C PHE A 358 12.66 15.47 13.69
N ASN A 359 13.35 14.57 14.37
CA ASN A 359 13.94 14.78 15.70
C ASN A 359 15.40 14.29 15.80
N SER A 360 15.94 13.71 14.71
CA SER A 360 17.24 13.07 14.68
C SER A 360 18.11 13.65 13.57
N THR A 361 19.42 13.48 13.70
CA THR A 361 20.41 13.90 12.68
C THR A 361 20.65 12.83 11.62
N THR A 362 20.10 11.63 11.80
CA THR A 362 20.20 10.55 10.81
C THR A 362 19.33 10.87 9.60
N PRO A 363 19.86 10.73 8.37
CA PRO A 363 19.06 10.90 7.17
C PRO A 363 17.83 9.99 7.21
N PRO A 364 16.63 10.48 6.84
CA PRO A 364 15.45 9.65 6.79
C PRO A 364 15.59 8.52 5.77
N ALA A 365 15.01 7.36 6.06
CA ALA A 365 14.97 6.24 5.12
C ALA A 365 14.26 6.63 3.80
N ASN A 366 14.53 5.85 2.74
CA ASN A 366 13.95 6.05 1.43
C ASN A 366 13.54 4.71 0.79
N PHE A 367 12.85 4.79 -0.34
CA PHE A 367 12.37 3.62 -1.10
C PHE A 367 13.30 3.23 -2.26
N ASP A 368 14.60 3.48 -2.17
CA ASP A 368 15.51 3.21 -3.31
C ASP A 368 15.59 1.72 -3.63
N PHE A 369 15.45 0.85 -2.62
CA PHE A 369 15.35 -0.60 -2.81
C PHE A 369 14.08 -0.97 -3.57
N GLU A 370 12.90 -0.58 -3.09
CA GLU A 370 11.59 -0.91 -3.68
C GLU A 370 11.47 -0.37 -5.11
N GLN A 371 11.93 0.87 -5.35
CA GLN A 371 11.93 1.51 -6.67
C GLN A 371 12.77 0.75 -7.70
N ARG A 372 13.74 -0.05 -7.27
CA ARG A 372 14.56 -0.88 -8.16
C ARG A 372 14.08 -2.33 -8.18
N PHE A 373 13.66 -2.86 -7.04
CA PHE A 373 13.27 -4.25 -6.86
C PHE A 373 12.02 -4.61 -7.67
N PHE A 374 10.91 -3.87 -7.48
CA PHE A 374 9.65 -4.22 -8.14
C PHE A 374 9.72 -4.12 -9.67
N PRO A 375 10.33 -3.08 -10.28
CA PRO A 375 10.51 -3.07 -11.73
C PRO A 375 11.41 -4.20 -12.26
N LEU A 376 12.42 -4.63 -11.49
CA LEU A 376 13.22 -5.81 -11.86
C LEU A 376 12.41 -7.10 -11.78
N LEU A 377 11.48 -7.20 -10.82
CA LEU A 377 10.58 -8.34 -10.68
C LEU A 377 9.59 -8.42 -11.85
N THR A 378 8.97 -7.29 -12.25
CA THR A 378 8.10 -7.22 -13.44
C THR A 378 8.87 -7.63 -14.70
N LYS A 379 10.11 -7.14 -14.87
CA LYS A 379 10.98 -7.52 -15.99
C LYS A 379 11.32 -9.01 -15.98
N LEU A 380 11.59 -9.59 -14.80
CA LEU A 380 11.83 -11.02 -14.65
C LEU A 380 10.62 -11.83 -15.11
N ILE A 381 9.44 -11.55 -14.57
CA ILE A 381 8.20 -12.26 -14.93
C ILE A 381 7.93 -12.16 -16.44
N THR A 382 8.07 -10.96 -17.01
CA THR A 382 7.91 -10.75 -18.47
C THR A 382 8.92 -11.54 -19.29
N LEU A 383 10.17 -11.62 -18.84
CA LEU A 383 11.23 -12.35 -19.52
C LEU A 383 11.05 -13.87 -19.46
N LEU A 384 10.54 -14.38 -18.33
CA LEU A 384 10.28 -15.80 -18.13
C LEU A 384 9.23 -16.34 -19.12
N ASN A 385 8.28 -15.50 -19.54
CA ASN A 385 7.28 -15.87 -20.56
C ASN A 385 7.85 -16.05 -21.97
N ARG A 386 9.10 -15.64 -22.19
CA ARG A 386 9.82 -15.79 -23.49
C ARG A 386 10.80 -16.97 -23.49
N ILE A 387 10.87 -17.73 -22.38
CA ILE A 387 11.84 -18.83 -22.15
C ILE A 387 11.10 -20.16 -21.98
#